data_AF-A0A329L405-F1
#
_entry.id   AF-A0A329L405-F1
#
_cell.length_a   1.000
_cell.length_b   1.000
_cell.length_c   1.000
_cell.angle_alpha   90.00
_cell.angle_beta   90.00
_cell.angle_gamma   90.00
#
_symmetry.space_group_name_H-M   'P 1'
#
loop_
_entity.id
_entity.type
_entity.pdbx_description
1 polymer ?
#
loop_
_entity_poly.entity_id
_entity_poly.type
_entity_poly.pdbx_seq_one_letter_code
_entity_poly.pdbx_strand_id
1 'polypeptide(L)'
;MTVELIDRLNEYPLVSVLFQVNPRCPDRVDLIKIMRAFVDTNNGWESQDLDDSTSWAMIYHEKSLLDFLSAGDQIDAIQDFFILRLKELYALKQQHPEFAWK
;
A
#
# COMPACT_ATOMS: atom_id res chain seq x y z
N MET A 1 14.25 -18.40 -16.32
CA MET A 1 14.82 -17.36 -15.42
C MET A 1 15.52 -16.24 -16.20
N THR A 2 15.19 -16.00 -17.47
CA THR A 2 15.88 -14.99 -18.31
C THR A 2 14.91 -14.06 -19.04
N VAL A 3 13.61 -14.37 -19.05
CA VAL A 3 12.58 -13.55 -19.71
C VAL A 3 11.98 -12.54 -18.72
N GLU A 4 11.62 -12.98 -17.50
CA GLU A 4 11.07 -12.11 -16.43
C GLU A 4 12.02 -10.99 -15.96
N LEU A 5 13.33 -11.17 -16.10
CA LEU A 5 14.33 -10.15 -15.75
C LEU A 5 14.44 -9.04 -16.82
N ILE A 6 14.16 -9.37 -18.08
CA ILE A 6 14.20 -8.41 -19.19
C ILE A 6 12.91 -7.56 -19.19
N ASP A 7 11.77 -8.14 -18.85
CA ASP A 7 10.50 -7.40 -18.77
C ASP A 7 10.53 -6.32 -17.68
N ARG A 8 11.08 -6.61 -16.49
CA ARG A 8 11.27 -5.59 -15.43
C ARG A 8 12.26 -4.48 -15.78
N LEU A 9 13.17 -4.70 -16.73
CA LEU A 9 14.14 -3.70 -17.18
C LEU A 9 13.50 -2.63 -18.08
N ASN A 10 12.32 -2.92 -18.66
CA ASN A 10 11.53 -1.99 -19.45
C ASN A 10 10.31 -1.45 -18.71
N GLU A 11 10.04 -1.91 -17.49
CA GLU A 11 8.98 -1.38 -16.65
C GLU A 11 9.39 -0.05 -16.02
N TYR A 12 8.55 0.95 -16.18
CA TYR A 12 8.77 2.24 -15.53
C TYR A 12 8.59 2.09 -14.01
N PRO A 13 9.42 2.71 -13.16
CA PRO A 13 9.34 2.52 -11.72
C PRO A 13 7.96 2.82 -11.15
N LEU A 14 7.55 2.04 -10.15
CA LEU A 14 6.34 2.30 -9.37
C LEU A 14 6.66 3.17 -8.16
N VAL A 15 5.70 4.04 -7.83
CA VAL A 15 5.66 4.81 -6.58
C VAL A 15 4.56 4.20 -5.72
N SER A 16 4.92 3.77 -4.51
CA SER A 16 4.03 2.99 -3.65
C SER A 16 3.90 3.61 -2.26
N VAL A 17 2.69 3.58 -1.71
CA VAL A 17 2.44 3.72 -0.27
C VAL A 17 1.93 2.38 0.24
N LEU A 18 2.53 1.85 1.30
CA LEU A 18 2.20 0.54 1.84
C LEU A 18 2.07 0.57 3.36
N PHE A 19 1.19 -0.28 3.87
CA PHE A 19 1.03 -0.58 5.28
C PHE A 19 1.15 -2.09 5.48
N GLN A 20 2.03 -2.52 6.38
CA GLN A 20 2.35 -3.94 6.55
C GLN A 20 2.19 -4.39 8.00
N VAL A 21 1.79 -5.65 8.16
CA VAL A 21 1.64 -6.32 9.44
C VAL A 21 2.59 -7.51 9.52
N ASN A 22 3.42 -7.49 10.56
CA ASN A 22 4.37 -8.55 10.87
C ASN A 22 3.65 -9.90 11.11
N PRO A 23 4.19 -11.04 10.65
CA PRO A 23 3.67 -12.39 10.95
C PRO A 23 3.39 -12.67 12.43
N ARG A 24 4.20 -12.07 13.32
CA ARG A 24 4.18 -12.27 14.77
C ARG A 24 3.43 -11.17 15.53
N CYS A 25 2.72 -10.28 14.84
CA CYS A 25 1.91 -9.27 15.49
C CYS A 25 0.81 -9.95 16.33
N PRO A 26 0.68 -9.66 17.64
CA PRO A 26 -0.36 -10.26 18.49
C PRO A 26 -1.77 -10.03 17.94
N ASP A 27 -1.98 -8.84 17.39
CA ASP A 27 -3.27 -8.38 16.86
C ASP A 27 -3.43 -8.69 15.37
N ARG A 28 -2.58 -9.56 14.80
CA ARG A 28 -2.55 -9.84 13.35
C ARG A 28 -3.92 -10.18 12.81
N VAL A 29 -4.64 -11.11 13.45
CA VAL A 29 -5.93 -11.60 12.92
C VAL A 29 -6.93 -10.45 12.76
N ASP A 30 -6.98 -9.52 13.70
CA ASP A 30 -7.93 -8.41 13.65
C ASP A 30 -7.45 -7.31 12.71
N LEU A 31 -6.15 -7.01 12.68
CA LEU A 31 -5.56 -6.10 11.69
C LEU A 31 -5.77 -6.59 10.26
N ILE A 32 -5.69 -7.90 9.98
CA ILE A 32 -5.96 -8.45 8.65
C ILE A 32 -7.42 -8.24 8.24
N LYS A 33 -8.38 -8.42 9.15
CA LYS A 33 -9.80 -8.16 8.85
C LYS A 33 -10.01 -6.69 8.48
N ILE A 34 -9.35 -5.79 9.21
CA ILE A 34 -9.41 -4.35 8.97
C ILE A 34 -8.76 -3.98 7.63
N MET A 35 -7.61 -4.58 7.32
CA MET A 35 -6.93 -4.39 6.02
C MET A 35 -7.82 -4.83 4.85
N ARG A 36 -8.55 -5.94 4.98
CA ARG A 36 -9.53 -6.38 3.95
C ARG A 36 -10.64 -5.35 3.77
N ALA A 37 -11.29 -4.95 4.87
CA ALA A 37 -12.36 -3.96 4.83
C ALA A 37 -11.89 -2.61 4.26
N PHE A 38 -10.66 -2.22 4.56
CA PHE A 38 -10.06 -1.02 4.01
C PHE A 38 -9.88 -1.13 2.49
N VAL A 39 -9.32 -2.21 1.97
CA VAL A 39 -9.17 -2.43 0.52
C VAL A 39 -10.53 -2.48 -0.19
N ASP A 40 -11.53 -3.14 0.41
CA ASP A 40 -12.88 -3.25 -0.14
C ASP A 40 -13.58 -1.88 -0.29
N THR A 41 -13.16 -0.87 0.46
CA THR A 41 -13.80 0.45 0.52
C THR A 41 -12.96 1.59 -0.06
N ASN A 42 -11.67 1.37 -0.32
CA ASN A 42 -10.74 2.39 -0.81
C ASN A 42 -10.20 2.02 -2.18
N ASN A 43 -10.83 2.56 -3.24
CA ASN A 43 -10.45 2.29 -4.62
C ASN A 43 -8.96 2.57 -4.89
N GLY A 44 -8.31 1.66 -5.61
CA GLY A 44 -6.89 1.75 -5.98
C GLY A 44 -5.94 1.14 -4.95
N TRP A 45 -6.44 0.79 -3.76
CA TRP A 45 -5.70 -0.05 -2.83
C TRP A 45 -5.82 -1.52 -3.21
N GLU A 46 -4.73 -2.24 -3.05
CA GLU A 46 -4.60 -3.67 -3.26
C GLU A 46 -4.05 -4.33 -1.98
N SER A 47 -4.10 -5.66 -1.93
CA SER A 47 -3.59 -6.43 -0.81
C SER A 47 -2.73 -7.60 -1.27
N GLN A 48 -1.74 -7.93 -0.46
CA GLN A 48 -0.88 -9.08 -0.67
C GLN A 48 -0.66 -9.85 0.65
N ASP A 49 -0.60 -11.18 0.54
CA ASP A 49 -0.25 -12.12 1.62
C ASP A 49 -1.15 -12.04 2.87
N LEU A 50 -2.39 -11.55 2.73
CA LEU A 50 -3.36 -11.47 3.84
C LEU A 50 -3.81 -12.85 4.37
N ASP A 51 -3.65 -13.91 3.57
CA ASP A 51 -4.00 -15.29 3.88
C ASP A 51 -2.80 -16.14 4.33
N ASP A 52 -1.57 -15.62 4.21
CA ASP A 52 -0.36 -16.30 4.64
C ASP A 52 0.00 -15.85 6.07
N SER A 53 -0.09 -16.76 7.03
CA SER A 53 0.24 -16.48 8.44
C SER A 53 1.75 -16.35 8.69
N THR A 54 2.59 -16.76 7.75
CA THR A 54 4.04 -16.78 7.88
C THR A 54 4.74 -15.60 7.19
N SER A 55 4.06 -14.95 6.24
CA SER A 55 4.57 -13.81 5.46
C SER A 55 4.10 -12.46 5.97
N TRP A 56 4.82 -11.39 5.63
CA TRP A 56 4.35 -10.04 5.91
C TRP A 56 3.10 -9.77 5.09
N ALA A 57 2.00 -9.46 5.76
CA ALA A 57 0.76 -9.10 5.09
C ALA A 57 0.79 -7.61 4.80
N MET A 58 0.31 -7.19 3.63
CA MET A 58 0.32 -5.78 3.28
C MET A 58 -0.90 -5.33 2.49
N ILE A 59 -1.21 -4.06 2.64
CA ILE A 59 -2.06 -3.30 1.72
C ILE A 59 -1.19 -2.20 1.11
N TYR A 60 -1.39 -1.92 -0.17
CA TYR A 60 -0.58 -0.94 -0.88
C TYR A 60 -1.42 -0.22 -1.94
N HIS A 61 -1.00 0.99 -2.27
CA HIS A 61 -1.48 1.70 -3.44
C HIS A 61 -0.27 2.10 -4.26
N GLU A 62 -0.29 1.70 -5.54
CA GLU A 62 0.80 1.93 -6.48
C GLU A 62 0.35 2.83 -7.62
N LYS A 63 1.33 3.55 -8.17
CA LYS A 63 1.15 4.36 -9.37
C LYS A 63 2.45 4.38 -10.14
N SER A 64 2.38 4.32 -11.47
CA SER A 64 3.58 4.42 -12.29
C SER A 64 4.18 5.81 -12.17
N LEU A 65 5.50 5.90 -11.99
CA LEU A 65 6.20 7.18 -12.02
C LEU A 65 5.97 7.89 -13.38
N LEU A 66 5.69 7.13 -14.44
CA LEU A 66 5.40 7.62 -15.80
C LEU A 66 4.14 8.49 -15.82
N ASP A 67 3.14 8.13 -15.02
CA ASP A 67 1.87 8.86 -14.96
C ASP A 67 2.08 10.28 -14.43
N PHE A 68 3.05 10.48 -13.54
CA PHE A 68 3.39 11.80 -13.02
C PHE A 68 4.15 12.62 -14.05
N LEU A 69 4.88 12.01 -14.99
CA LEU A 69 5.59 12.76 -16.03
C LEU A 69 4.65 13.54 -16.95
N SER A 70 3.41 13.07 -17.08
CA SER A 70 2.36 13.73 -17.85
C SER A 70 1.69 14.90 -17.11
N ALA A 71 1.97 15.07 -15.82
CA ALA A 71 1.39 16.15 -15.02
C ALA A 71 2.03 17.50 -15.36
N GLY A 72 1.25 18.58 -15.25
CA GLY A 72 1.74 19.94 -15.47
C GLY A 72 2.85 20.34 -14.47
N ASP A 73 2.67 19.96 -13.20
CA ASP A 73 3.72 19.99 -12.18
C ASP A 73 3.87 18.59 -11.57
N GLN A 74 5.04 17.99 -11.79
CA GLN A 74 5.32 16.62 -11.39
C GLN A 74 5.60 16.52 -9.88
N ILE A 75 6.20 17.55 -9.28
CA ILE A 75 6.56 17.56 -7.86
C ILE A 75 5.26 17.63 -7.05
N ASP A 76 4.38 18.57 -7.40
CA ASP A 76 3.09 18.73 -6.73
C ASP A 76 2.23 17.47 -6.88
N ALA A 77 2.17 16.88 -8.08
CA ALA A 77 1.40 15.65 -8.31
C ALA A 77 1.89 14.46 -7.47
N ILE A 78 3.22 14.31 -7.30
CA ILE A 78 3.80 13.26 -6.45
C ILE A 78 3.49 13.54 -4.97
N GLN A 79 3.62 14.78 -4.52
CA GLN A 79 3.30 15.17 -3.15
C GLN A 79 1.83 14.90 -2.83
N ASP A 80 0.91 15.31 -3.71
CA ASP A 80 -0.53 15.08 -3.57
C ASP A 80 -0.86 13.60 -3.48
N PHE A 81 -0.21 12.76 -4.31
CA PHE A 81 -0.36 11.31 -4.23
C PHE A 81 0.02 10.79 -2.84
N PHE A 82 1.21 11.12 -2.34
CA PHE A 82 1.64 10.65 -1.02
C PHE A 82 0.76 11.18 0.12
N ILE A 83 0.43 12.47 0.10
CA ILE A 83 -0.38 13.11 1.14
C ILE A 83 -1.76 12.47 1.21
N LEU A 84 -2.41 12.22 0.07
CA LEU A 84 -3.73 11.60 0.02
C LEU A 84 -3.69 10.18 0.60
N ARG A 85 -2.75 9.33 0.14
CA ARG A 85 -2.67 7.93 0.60
C ARG A 85 -2.26 7.80 2.05
N LEU A 86 -1.38 8.68 2.53
CA LEU A 86 -1.03 8.72 3.95
C LEU A 86 -2.19 9.20 4.82
N LYS A 87 -3.05 10.11 4.34
CA LYS A 87 -4.28 10.50 5.06
C LYS A 87 -5.27 9.36 5.17
N GLU A 88 -5.44 8.54 4.13
CA GLU A 88 -6.28 7.35 4.14
C GLU A 88 -5.80 6.33 5.20
N LEU A 89 -4.49 6.01 5.20
CA LEU A 89 -3.91 5.14 6.23
C LEU A 89 -3.97 5.75 7.64
N TYR A 90 -3.82 7.07 7.77
CA TYR A 90 -3.95 7.72 9.05
C TYR A 90 -5.39 7.64 9.58
N ALA A 91 -6.39 7.81 8.72
CA ALA A 91 -7.79 7.64 9.08
C ALA A 91 -8.09 6.20 9.55
N LEU A 92 -7.51 5.19 8.91
CA LEU A 92 -7.59 3.79 9.35
C LEU A 92 -7.12 3.64 10.81
N LYS A 93 -5.97 4.24 11.17
CA LYS A 93 -5.46 4.21 12.54
C LYS A 93 -6.39 4.93 13.53
N GLN A 94 -6.96 6.07 13.13
CA GLN A 94 -7.89 6.83 13.98
C GLN A 94 -9.20 6.08 14.23
N GLN A 95 -9.68 5.30 13.26
CA GLN A 95 -10.90 4.50 13.39
C GLN A 95 -10.72 3.28 14.31
N HIS A 96 -9.48 2.89 14.56
CA HIS A 96 -9.14 1.68 15.31
C HIS A 96 -8.16 1.96 16.47
N PRO A 97 -8.52 2.85 17.43
CA PRO A 97 -7.63 3.24 18.53
C PRO A 97 -7.30 2.09 19.50
N GLU A 98 -7.98 0.94 19.40
CA GLU A 98 -7.73 -0.26 20.19
C GLU A 98 -6.36 -0.89 19.93
N PHE A 99 -5.76 -0.69 18.75
CA PHE A 99 -4.42 -1.20 18.47
C PHE A 99 -3.35 -0.26 18.99
N ALA A 100 -2.25 -0.84 19.46
CA ALA A 100 -1.07 -0.10 19.86
C ALA A 100 -0.27 0.37 18.63
N TRP A 101 -0.77 1.38 17.93
CA TRP A 101 -0.09 2.08 16.83
C TRP A 101 1.15 2.83 17.34
N LYS A 102 2.21 2.10 17.69
CA LYS A 102 3.50 2.67 18.12
C LYS A 102 4.55 2.48 17.05
#